data_AF-A0A0Q4B055-F1
#
_entry.id   AF-A0A0Q4B055-F1
#
_cell.length_a   1.000
_cell.length_b   1.000
_cell.length_c   1.000
_cell.angle_alpha   90.00
_cell.angle_beta   90.00
_cell.angle_gamma   90.00
#
_symmetry.space_group_name_H-M   'P 1'
#
loop_
_entity.id
_entity.type
_entity.pdbx_description
1 polymer ?
#
loop_
_entity_poly.entity_id
_entity_poly.type
_entity_poly.pdbx_seq_one_letter_code
_entity_poly.pdbx_strand_id
1 'polypeptide(L)'
;MLFIDMKYIILYRKLGFSEIQPDIFQYVYGDTSIIIDSEGQKYEFLGKKYPLLCYKDFVILECIDRLLKKGYKSDSILLGGSDCDLLLKSEDGQPVKVFAAQWGKDYSTLCKTFEYSGTGIEVLYTSQLSGGLVDFISIIYTPEGTYRYGLFEREAKTDGYMFSNPLPDPDYPNGFVVKNGELLKYIGKEKDVRIPDGITRIGSGAFWNNLNLESVFIPESVTCICGDAFVYCENLKRANIPESVDQMGDDPFAGCKDISIDNRSPFFINEGGVLFDKDRRFLIHYTASLSGERYEIPETVEWIGKHSFYKCENLKCVRISKNVKFMGNNAFSDCFNIHLENESPYFAYEGGVLYNKEKTTCMHYSMGSGVKDVKLADTVRTIGRNCFWNCYMIDSIEIPKSVRQIGYNPFANCRNVHLINHSPFYDIKDGVLYNSDFTELVCCPSTAPMNGTVTIPDTVINIGRNAFTGCIGLKRLVIPGSVKYISRGAFSECSNLEDIEIPATIEDIGEWCFNKCSSLRQVAIPSNIDVKPNTFNSCGAEVIRK
;
A
#
# COMPACT_ATOMS: atom_id res chain seq x y z
N MET A 1 -0.33 20.69 5.49
CA MET A 1 -0.02 20.07 4.16
C MET A 1 0.33 18.62 4.46
N LEU A 2 -0.46 17.65 4.04
CA LEU A 2 -0.11 16.24 4.25
C LEU A 2 1.14 15.94 3.41
N PHE A 3 2.25 15.61 4.06
CA PHE A 3 3.41 15.01 3.41
C PHE A 3 3.01 13.61 2.93
N ILE A 4 2.30 13.53 1.80
CA ILE A 4 2.37 12.34 0.99
C ILE A 4 3.77 12.39 0.38
N ASP A 5 4.70 11.70 1.03
CA ASP A 5 6.07 11.60 0.57
C ASP A 5 6.09 10.72 -0.69
N MET A 6 5.83 11.36 -1.83
CA MET A 6 5.65 10.75 -3.15
C MET A 6 6.97 10.35 -3.80
N LYS A 7 7.91 9.90 -2.98
CA LYS A 7 9.01 9.04 -3.39
C LYS A 7 8.46 7.67 -3.77
N TYR A 8 7.83 7.63 -4.93
CA TYR A 8 7.33 6.42 -5.58
C TYR A 8 8.46 5.50 -6.10
N ILE A 9 9.60 5.45 -5.40
CA ILE A 9 10.77 4.60 -5.69
C ILE A 9 10.37 3.16 -5.99
N ILE A 10 9.46 2.62 -5.18
CA ILE A 10 8.91 1.27 -5.38
C ILE A 10 8.11 1.19 -6.69
N LEU A 11 7.32 2.21 -7.04
CA LEU A 11 6.60 2.21 -8.32
C LEU A 11 7.53 2.45 -9.51
N TYR A 12 8.57 3.29 -9.42
CA TYR A 12 9.58 3.43 -10.47
C TYR A 12 10.26 2.10 -10.74
N ARG A 13 10.61 1.35 -9.69
CA ARG A 13 11.11 -0.02 -9.77
C ARG A 13 10.09 -1.01 -10.37
N LYS A 14 8.79 -0.90 -10.03
CA LYS A 14 7.70 -1.68 -10.68
C LYS A 14 7.53 -1.34 -12.17
N LEU A 15 7.76 -0.09 -12.53
CA LEU A 15 7.89 0.38 -13.91
C LEU A 15 9.25 0.01 -14.52
N GLY A 16 10.06 -0.83 -13.87
CA GLY A 16 11.32 -1.35 -14.43
C GLY A 16 12.48 -0.35 -14.48
N PHE A 17 12.34 0.86 -13.93
CA PHE A 17 13.44 1.81 -13.87
C PHE A 17 14.56 1.28 -12.96
N SER A 18 15.80 1.44 -13.41
CA SER A 18 17.00 1.07 -12.65
C SER A 18 17.54 2.28 -11.89
N GLU A 19 17.87 2.11 -10.61
CA GLU A 19 18.56 3.14 -9.81
C GLU A 19 20.03 3.20 -10.26
N ILE A 20 20.41 4.27 -10.95
CA ILE A 20 21.76 4.47 -11.53
C ILE A 20 22.69 5.25 -10.59
N GLN A 21 22.12 6.06 -9.71
CA GLN A 21 22.75 6.78 -8.60
C GLN A 21 21.71 6.88 -7.47
N PRO A 22 22.09 7.13 -6.20
CA PRO A 22 21.11 7.26 -5.11
C PRO A 22 20.01 8.28 -5.43
N ASP A 23 18.75 7.88 -5.30
CA ASP A 23 17.56 8.67 -5.67
C ASP A 23 17.43 9.03 -7.17
N ILE A 24 18.30 8.52 -8.07
CA ILE A 24 18.23 8.72 -9.53
C ILE A 24 17.90 7.42 -10.27
N PHE A 25 16.75 7.36 -10.92
CA PHE A 25 16.23 6.19 -11.63
C PHE A 25 16.16 6.44 -13.13
N GLN A 26 16.53 5.47 -13.97
CA GLN A 26 16.46 5.60 -15.43
C GLN A 26 15.80 4.39 -16.10
N TYR A 27 15.04 4.65 -17.16
CA TYR A 27 14.63 3.65 -18.16
C TYR A 27 14.92 4.18 -19.57
N VAL A 28 15.47 3.33 -20.45
CA VAL A 28 15.81 3.67 -21.83
C VAL A 28 14.83 2.99 -22.80
N TYR A 29 14.22 3.78 -23.68
CA TYR A 29 13.11 3.42 -24.56
C TYR A 29 13.52 3.28 -26.03
N GLY A 30 14.79 2.95 -26.29
CA GLY A 30 15.35 2.92 -27.63
C GLY A 30 15.75 4.31 -28.13
N ASP A 31 14.78 5.15 -28.48
CA ASP A 31 14.99 6.52 -29.00
C ASP A 31 15.15 7.59 -27.91
N THR A 32 14.60 7.34 -26.72
CA THR A 32 14.57 8.28 -25.60
C THR A 32 14.94 7.60 -24.27
N SER A 33 15.03 8.38 -23.20
CA SER A 33 15.04 7.85 -21.83
C SER A 33 14.24 8.76 -20.92
N ILE A 34 13.64 8.18 -19.87
CA ILE A 34 13.11 8.93 -18.74
C ILE A 34 14.11 8.80 -17.59
N ILE A 35 14.49 9.93 -17.00
CA ILE A 35 15.33 10.00 -15.81
C ILE A 35 14.51 10.61 -14.68
N ILE A 36 14.36 9.92 -13.56
CA ILE A 36 13.62 10.37 -12.39
C ILE A 36 14.62 10.73 -11.30
N ASP A 37 14.51 11.93 -10.75
CA ASP A 37 15.22 12.40 -9.56
C ASP A 37 14.20 12.44 -8.41
N SER A 38 14.20 11.39 -7.58
CA SER A 38 13.23 11.23 -6.49
C SER A 38 13.53 12.09 -5.27
N GLU A 39 14.79 12.51 -5.07
CA GLU A 39 15.13 13.49 -4.03
C GLU A 39 14.74 14.90 -4.45
N GLY A 40 15.05 15.29 -5.69
CA GLY A 40 14.67 16.57 -6.29
C GLY A 40 13.25 16.63 -6.83
N GLN A 41 12.41 15.63 -6.54
CA GLN A 41 10.99 15.49 -6.91
C GLN A 41 10.66 15.94 -8.34
N LYS A 42 11.35 15.34 -9.33
CA LYS A 42 11.16 15.63 -10.75
C LYS A 42 11.52 14.46 -11.65
N TYR A 43 11.02 14.47 -12.89
CA TYR A 43 11.54 13.64 -13.98
C TYR A 43 11.98 14.49 -15.16
N GLU A 44 12.87 13.92 -15.97
CA GLU A 44 13.31 14.44 -17.25
C GLU A 44 12.81 13.55 -18.37
N PHE A 45 12.18 14.16 -19.38
CA PHE A 45 11.72 13.51 -20.60
C PHE A 45 11.97 14.47 -21.79
N LEU A 46 12.56 13.96 -22.87
CA LEU A 46 12.97 14.76 -24.04
C LEU A 46 13.79 16.02 -23.67
N GLY A 47 14.68 15.92 -22.68
CA GLY A 47 15.53 17.01 -22.20
C GLY A 47 14.80 18.12 -21.43
N LYS A 48 13.50 17.97 -21.16
CA LYS A 48 12.69 18.88 -20.34
C LYS A 48 12.43 18.26 -18.96
N LYS A 49 12.42 19.10 -17.93
CA LYS A 49 12.19 18.70 -16.53
C LYS A 49 10.77 19.02 -16.09
N TYR A 50 10.14 18.06 -15.43
CA TYR A 50 8.74 18.08 -14.99
C TYR A 50 8.65 17.74 -13.50
N PRO A 51 7.73 18.35 -12.74
CA PRO A 51 7.58 18.08 -11.31
C PRO A 51 7.14 16.64 -11.03
N LEU A 52 7.39 16.17 -9.81
CA LEU A 52 6.80 14.99 -9.15
C LEU A 52 6.38 15.36 -7.72
N LEU A 53 5.56 16.41 -7.61
CA LEU A 53 5.18 17.03 -6.34
C LEU A 53 3.84 16.49 -5.82
N CYS A 54 3.02 15.90 -6.69
CA CYS A 54 1.70 15.37 -6.35
C CYS A 54 1.33 14.10 -7.15
N TYR A 55 0.21 13.47 -6.78
CA TYR A 55 -0.20 12.18 -7.35
C TYR A 55 -0.42 12.28 -8.86
N LYS A 56 -0.95 13.43 -9.30
CA LYS A 56 -1.20 13.72 -10.71
C LYS A 56 0.09 13.67 -11.52
N ASP A 57 1.18 14.21 -10.99
CA ASP A 57 2.48 14.21 -11.66
C ASP A 57 3.01 12.78 -11.86
N PHE A 58 2.83 11.93 -10.85
CA PHE A 58 3.15 10.50 -10.95
C PHE A 58 2.27 9.78 -11.97
N VAL A 59 0.97 10.07 -12.01
CA VAL A 59 0.02 9.54 -13.00
C VAL A 59 0.43 9.96 -14.42
N ILE A 60 0.89 11.20 -14.61
CA ILE A 60 1.43 11.66 -15.90
C ILE A 60 2.68 10.85 -16.28
N LEU A 61 3.63 10.70 -15.36
CA LEU A 61 4.85 9.89 -15.55
C LEU A 61 4.53 8.43 -15.93
N GLU A 62 3.60 7.78 -15.21
CA GLU A 62 3.15 6.42 -15.49
C GLU A 62 2.48 6.31 -16.87
N CYS A 63 1.71 7.32 -17.27
CA CYS A 63 1.09 7.38 -18.60
C CYS A 63 2.15 7.38 -19.71
N ILE A 64 3.17 8.24 -19.60
CA ILE A 64 4.28 8.32 -20.57
C ILE A 64 5.03 6.99 -20.64
N ASP A 65 5.42 6.44 -19.49
CA ASP A 65 6.07 5.14 -19.37
C ASP A 65 5.33 4.03 -20.14
N ARG A 66 4.01 3.90 -19.90
CA ARG A 66 3.15 2.91 -20.54
C ARG A 66 3.06 3.09 -22.05
N LEU A 67 2.94 4.34 -22.52
CA LEU A 67 2.88 4.66 -23.95
C LEU A 67 4.19 4.28 -24.64
N LEU A 68 5.35 4.65 -24.07
CA LEU A 68 6.65 4.28 -24.62
C LEU A 68 6.87 2.76 -24.64
N LYS A 69 6.46 2.03 -23.58
CA LYS A 69 6.51 0.55 -23.55
C LYS A 69 5.62 -0.13 -24.57
N LYS A 70 4.54 0.52 -25.00
CA LYS A 70 3.67 0.06 -26.10
C LYS A 70 4.17 0.50 -27.48
N GLY A 71 5.32 1.15 -27.57
CA GLY A 71 5.97 1.51 -28.84
C GLY A 71 5.51 2.84 -29.44
N TYR A 72 4.83 3.71 -28.69
CA TYR A 72 4.56 5.07 -29.15
C TYR A 72 5.88 5.84 -29.27
N LYS A 73 6.10 6.51 -30.41
CA LYS A 73 7.29 7.36 -30.63
C LYS A 73 7.33 8.47 -29.59
N SER A 74 8.51 8.75 -29.03
CA SER A 74 8.63 9.72 -27.94
C SER A 74 8.19 11.14 -28.31
N ASP A 75 8.44 11.57 -29.56
CA ASP A 75 8.07 12.89 -30.11
C ASP A 75 6.56 13.07 -30.41
N SER A 76 5.79 11.97 -30.34
CA SER A 76 4.33 11.99 -30.41
C SER A 76 3.67 12.39 -29.10
N ILE A 77 4.38 12.26 -27.97
CA ILE A 77 3.88 12.53 -26.62
C ILE A 77 4.26 13.96 -26.21
N LEU A 78 3.32 14.90 -26.27
CA LEU A 78 3.53 16.27 -25.80
C LEU A 78 3.01 16.48 -24.38
N LEU A 79 3.83 17.11 -23.53
CA LEU A 79 3.49 17.50 -22.17
C LEU A 79 3.15 18.99 -22.10
N GLY A 80 2.00 19.32 -21.50
CA GLY A 80 1.61 20.69 -21.16
C GLY A 80 1.20 21.56 -22.35
N GLY A 81 -0.10 21.59 -22.62
CA GLY A 81 -0.78 22.66 -23.37
C GLY A 81 -1.88 23.27 -22.48
N SER A 82 -2.47 24.40 -22.87
CA SER A 82 -3.45 25.12 -22.03
C SER A 82 -4.72 24.32 -21.67
N ASP A 83 -4.95 23.19 -22.34
CA ASP A 83 -6.23 22.49 -22.36
C ASP A 83 -6.13 21.02 -21.91
N CYS A 84 -4.94 20.46 -21.64
CA CYS A 84 -4.75 19.05 -21.22
C CYS A 84 -3.35 18.77 -20.63
N ASP A 85 -3.18 17.63 -19.95
CA ASP A 85 -1.91 17.24 -19.32
C ASP A 85 -0.92 16.61 -20.30
N LEU A 86 -1.42 15.70 -21.16
CA LEU A 86 -0.68 15.13 -22.28
C LEU A 86 -1.50 15.28 -23.56
N LEU A 87 -0.83 15.58 -24.67
CA LEU A 87 -1.41 15.56 -26.01
C LEU A 87 -0.65 14.54 -26.85
N LEU A 88 -1.33 13.48 -27.28
CA LEU A 88 -0.77 12.50 -28.20
C LEU A 88 -1.08 12.94 -29.63
N LYS A 89 -0.02 13.18 -30.42
CA LYS A 89 -0.14 13.39 -31.85
C LYS A 89 -0.50 12.07 -32.53
N SER A 90 -1.39 12.15 -33.53
CA SER A 90 -1.57 11.09 -34.52
C SER A 90 -1.02 11.60 -35.85
N GLU A 91 -0.33 10.73 -36.61
CA GLU A 91 0.21 11.08 -37.93
C GLU A 91 -0.93 11.18 -38.98
N ASP A 92 -1.98 10.37 -38.84
CA ASP A 92 -3.08 10.23 -39.80
C ASP A 92 -4.50 10.46 -39.21
N GLY A 93 -4.61 10.88 -37.93
CA GLY A 93 -5.89 10.94 -37.21
C GLY A 93 -6.07 12.13 -36.27
N GLN A 94 -7.19 12.16 -35.53
CA GLN A 94 -7.44 13.19 -34.53
C GLN A 94 -6.47 13.06 -33.34
N PRO A 95 -5.95 14.17 -32.80
CA PRO A 95 -5.09 14.14 -31.62
C PRO A 95 -5.88 13.74 -30.38
N VAL A 96 -5.19 13.10 -29.43
CA VAL A 96 -5.78 12.62 -28.17
C VAL A 96 -5.32 13.51 -27.02
N LYS A 97 -6.27 14.18 -26.35
CA LYS A 97 -6.03 14.94 -25.12
C LYS A 97 -6.21 14.02 -23.91
N VAL A 98 -5.18 13.90 -23.06
CA VAL A 98 -5.21 13.11 -21.83
C VAL A 98 -5.16 14.01 -20.61
N PHE A 99 -5.99 13.68 -19.63
CA PHE A 99 -6.17 14.36 -18.36
C PHE A 99 -5.84 13.36 -17.24
N ALA A 100 -4.85 13.67 -16.42
CA ALA A 100 -4.37 12.78 -15.37
C ALA A 100 -5.18 12.96 -14.07
N ALA A 101 -5.62 11.84 -13.49
CA ALA A 101 -6.36 11.85 -12.23
C ALA A 101 -5.46 12.21 -11.03
N GLN A 102 -6.04 12.91 -10.06
CA GLN A 102 -5.36 13.30 -8.81
C GLN A 102 -6.01 12.59 -7.61
N TRP A 103 -5.23 11.83 -6.85
CA TRP A 103 -5.67 11.25 -5.57
C TRP A 103 -5.81 12.35 -4.51
N GLY A 104 -6.85 12.26 -3.67
CA GLY A 104 -7.13 13.24 -2.60
C GLY A 104 -8.12 14.33 -2.97
N LYS A 105 -8.42 14.52 -4.26
CA LYS A 105 -9.81 14.85 -4.64
C LYS A 105 -10.56 13.54 -4.72
N ASP A 106 -11.79 13.51 -4.22
CA ASP A 106 -12.67 12.35 -4.38
C ASP A 106 -12.75 12.02 -5.88
N TYR A 107 -12.42 10.77 -6.25
CA TYR A 107 -12.49 10.31 -7.64
C TYR A 107 -13.91 10.49 -8.20
N SER A 108 -14.94 10.35 -7.36
CA SER A 108 -16.32 10.66 -7.74
C SER A 108 -16.50 12.14 -8.12
N THR A 109 -15.79 13.06 -7.47
CA THR A 109 -15.80 14.49 -7.82
C THR A 109 -15.08 14.75 -9.13
N LEU A 110 -13.93 14.11 -9.39
CA LEU A 110 -13.24 14.27 -10.67
C LEU A 110 -14.10 13.78 -11.85
N CYS A 111 -14.71 12.59 -11.71
CA CYS A 111 -15.66 12.05 -12.69
C CYS A 111 -16.93 12.90 -12.86
N LYS A 112 -17.40 13.60 -11.82
CA LYS A 112 -18.51 14.58 -11.90
C LYS A 112 -18.12 15.86 -12.63
N THR A 113 -16.85 16.27 -12.60
CA THR A 113 -16.36 17.54 -13.17
C THR A 113 -15.72 17.42 -14.55
N PHE A 114 -15.53 16.20 -15.05
CA PHE A 114 -14.97 16.00 -16.38
C PHE A 114 -16.07 16.10 -17.44
N GLU A 115 -16.18 17.27 -18.08
CA GLU A 115 -17.12 17.53 -19.17
C GLU A 115 -16.40 17.43 -20.53
N TYR A 116 -16.87 16.55 -21.41
CA TYR A 116 -16.34 16.41 -22.77
C TYR A 116 -16.64 17.66 -23.61
N SER A 117 -15.61 18.28 -24.18
CA SER A 117 -15.72 19.57 -24.90
C SER A 117 -16.41 19.50 -26.27
N GLY A 118 -16.72 18.30 -26.76
CA GLY A 118 -17.32 18.10 -28.08
C GLY A 118 -16.31 18.04 -29.24
N THR A 119 -15.02 18.30 -29.00
CA THR A 119 -14.00 18.40 -30.06
C THR A 119 -12.84 17.41 -29.87
N GLY A 120 -12.56 16.59 -30.89
CA GLY A 120 -11.46 15.63 -30.87
C GLY A 120 -11.69 14.43 -29.95
N ILE A 121 -10.61 13.86 -29.43
CA ILE A 121 -10.63 12.71 -28.51
C ILE A 121 -10.09 13.17 -27.15
N GLU A 122 -10.90 13.03 -26.09
CA GLU A 122 -10.56 13.46 -24.73
C GLU A 122 -10.67 12.29 -23.74
N VAL A 123 -9.75 12.25 -22.77
CA VAL A 123 -9.37 11.01 -22.08
C VAL A 123 -9.01 11.24 -20.62
N LEU A 124 -9.70 10.58 -19.69
CA LEU A 124 -9.35 10.60 -18.26
C LEU A 124 -8.47 9.39 -17.90
N TYR A 125 -7.18 9.64 -17.64
CA TYR A 125 -6.23 8.59 -17.22
C TYR A 125 -6.12 8.52 -15.69
N THR A 126 -6.43 7.34 -15.15
CA THR A 126 -6.19 6.95 -13.75
C THR A 126 -4.96 6.06 -13.66
N SER A 127 -4.10 6.29 -12.65
CA SER A 127 -3.04 5.32 -12.33
C SER A 127 -3.67 3.99 -11.97
N GLN A 128 -3.16 2.93 -12.60
CA GLN A 128 -3.62 1.56 -12.35
C GLN A 128 -2.64 0.76 -11.47
N LEU A 129 -1.67 1.43 -10.84
CA LEU A 129 -0.76 0.84 -9.86
C LEU A 129 -1.44 0.70 -8.49
N SER A 130 -2.60 0.04 -8.47
CA SER A 130 -3.34 -0.35 -7.27
C SER A 130 -3.08 -1.82 -6.94
N GLY A 131 -3.02 -2.18 -5.65
CA GLY A 131 -2.84 -3.58 -5.22
C GLY A 131 -1.60 -4.30 -5.78
N GLY A 132 -0.65 -3.58 -6.39
CA GLY A 132 0.58 -4.17 -6.90
C GLY A 132 0.56 -4.77 -8.30
N LEU A 133 -0.59 -4.82 -8.98
CA LEU A 133 -0.57 -4.95 -10.43
C LEU A 133 0.13 -3.73 -11.03
N VAL A 134 1.06 -3.98 -11.96
CA VAL A 134 1.11 -3.13 -13.16
C VAL A 134 -0.06 -3.63 -14.00
N ASP A 135 -1.21 -2.97 -13.89
CA ASP A 135 -2.38 -3.37 -14.70
C ASP A 135 -2.02 -3.16 -16.18
N PHE A 136 -1.84 -4.24 -16.94
CA PHE A 136 -1.31 -4.17 -18.31
C PHE A 136 -2.39 -3.92 -19.36
N ILE A 137 -3.66 -3.87 -18.96
CA ILE A 137 -4.74 -3.56 -19.89
C ILE A 137 -4.57 -2.09 -20.32
N SER A 138 -4.48 -1.90 -21.64
CA SER A 138 -4.64 -0.63 -22.37
C SER A 138 -4.59 -0.96 -23.84
N ILE A 139 -5.77 -0.98 -24.43
CA ILE A 139 -6.01 -0.98 -25.86
C ILE A 139 -7.21 -0.02 -26.05
N ILE A 140 -7.18 0.89 -27.03
CA ILE A 140 -8.33 1.77 -27.40
C ILE A 140 -8.07 2.45 -28.76
N TYR A 141 -8.92 2.17 -29.76
CA TYR A 141 -8.81 2.74 -31.11
C TYR A 141 -9.58 4.07 -31.25
N THR A 142 -9.22 4.78 -32.31
CA THR A 142 -9.72 6.07 -32.82
C THR A 142 -11.16 5.96 -33.36
N PRO A 143 -11.74 6.95 -34.10
CA PRO A 143 -13.15 6.93 -34.55
C PRO A 143 -13.63 5.69 -35.33
N GLU A 144 -12.72 4.77 -35.68
CA GLU A 144 -12.97 3.51 -36.37
C GLU A 144 -13.14 2.28 -35.44
N GLY A 145 -12.76 2.33 -34.15
CA GLY A 145 -13.02 1.27 -33.14
C GLY A 145 -12.29 -0.08 -33.32
N THR A 146 -12.34 -1.08 -32.40
CA THR A 146 -12.81 -1.16 -31.00
C THR A 146 -11.85 -2.04 -30.16
N TYR A 147 -11.56 -1.68 -28.90
CA TYR A 147 -10.42 -2.18 -28.07
C TYR A 147 -10.73 -2.01 -26.54
N ARG A 148 -9.81 -2.25 -25.58
CA ARG A 148 -10.12 -2.40 -24.12
C ARG A 148 -9.19 -1.77 -23.02
N TYR A 149 -9.85 -1.20 -21.99
CA TYR A 149 -9.49 -0.86 -20.59
C TYR A 149 -8.09 -0.35 -20.23
N GLY A 150 -8.03 0.65 -19.35
CA GLY A 150 -6.82 1.42 -19.11
C GLY A 150 -6.69 2.53 -20.15
N LEU A 151 -6.37 3.72 -19.66
CA LEU A 151 -6.32 4.97 -20.42
C LEU A 151 -7.68 5.59 -20.81
N PHE A 152 -8.70 4.91 -21.36
CA PHE A 152 -9.92 5.59 -21.87
C PHE A 152 -11.26 5.02 -21.32
N GLU A 153 -11.72 5.51 -20.18
CA GLU A 153 -13.11 5.30 -19.71
C GLU A 153 -14.01 6.46 -20.19
N ARG A 154 -14.94 6.19 -21.11
CA ARG A 154 -15.77 7.24 -21.73
C ARG A 154 -16.98 7.67 -20.88
N GLU A 155 -17.41 6.85 -19.91
CA GLU A 155 -18.43 7.20 -18.91
C GLU A 155 -18.14 6.53 -17.56
N ALA A 156 -17.71 7.32 -16.57
CA ALA A 156 -17.67 6.89 -15.18
C ALA A 156 -18.98 7.29 -14.48
N LYS A 157 -19.99 6.40 -14.50
CA LYS A 157 -21.29 6.69 -13.86
C LYS A 157 -21.15 6.93 -12.37
N THR A 158 -21.74 8.04 -11.93
CA THR A 158 -21.65 8.57 -10.57
C THR A 158 -22.48 7.76 -9.59
N ASP A 159 -21.83 7.15 -8.61
CA ASP A 159 -22.48 6.71 -7.36
C ASP A 159 -21.60 7.14 -6.19
N GLY A 160 -22.20 7.51 -5.06
CA GLY A 160 -21.45 7.77 -3.84
C GLY A 160 -20.82 6.49 -3.31
N TYR A 161 -19.68 6.60 -2.62
CA TYR A 161 -19.02 5.48 -1.91
C TYR A 161 -19.78 5.04 -0.64
N MET A 162 -21.07 4.73 -0.80
CA MET A 162 -21.83 3.90 0.12
C MET A 162 -21.63 2.44 -0.30
N PHE A 163 -21.25 1.56 0.63
CA PHE A 163 -21.10 0.12 0.36
C PHE A 163 -22.47 -0.57 0.28
N SER A 164 -23.27 -0.17 -0.70
CA SER A 164 -24.62 -0.65 -0.96
C SER A 164 -24.85 -0.68 -2.46
N ASN A 165 -25.37 -1.79 -2.99
CA ASN A 165 -25.95 -1.77 -4.32
C ASN A 165 -27.12 -0.76 -4.30
N PRO A 166 -27.16 0.25 -5.19
CA PRO A 166 -28.17 1.31 -5.12
C PRO A 166 -29.60 0.80 -5.33
N LEU A 167 -29.74 -0.39 -5.92
CA LEU A 167 -30.93 -1.22 -5.99
C LEU A 167 -30.48 -2.70 -5.83
N PRO A 168 -31.37 -3.65 -5.52
CA PRO A 168 -31.11 -5.06 -5.78
C PRO A 168 -30.87 -5.23 -7.29
N ASP A 169 -29.64 -5.57 -7.67
CA ASP A 169 -29.33 -5.97 -9.04
C ASP A 169 -29.91 -7.38 -9.23
N PRO A 170 -30.85 -7.62 -10.16
CA PRO A 170 -31.48 -8.92 -10.32
C PRO A 170 -30.49 -10.02 -10.73
N ASP A 171 -29.32 -9.66 -11.29
CA ASP A 171 -28.33 -10.61 -11.80
C ASP A 171 -27.31 -11.06 -10.72
N TYR A 172 -27.24 -10.37 -9.57
CA TYR A 172 -26.25 -10.67 -8.51
C TYR A 172 -26.88 -10.81 -7.11
N PRO A 173 -26.52 -11.84 -6.31
CA PRO A 173 -27.00 -11.97 -4.94
C PRO A 173 -26.57 -10.79 -4.05
N ASN A 174 -27.43 -10.42 -3.08
CA ASN A 174 -27.26 -9.26 -2.17
C ASN A 174 -25.89 -9.17 -1.44
N GLY A 175 -25.11 -10.25 -1.38
CA GLY A 175 -23.76 -10.25 -0.81
C GLY A 175 -22.69 -9.63 -1.70
N PHE A 176 -22.92 -9.47 -3.00
CA PHE A 176 -21.93 -9.00 -3.98
C PHE A 176 -22.19 -7.55 -4.39
N VAL A 177 -21.16 -6.71 -4.27
CA VAL A 177 -21.14 -5.33 -4.75
C VAL A 177 -20.33 -5.28 -6.03
N VAL A 178 -21.02 -5.27 -7.17
CA VAL A 178 -20.45 -5.36 -8.53
C VAL A 178 -20.67 -4.04 -9.27
N LYS A 179 -19.69 -3.59 -10.05
CA LYS A 179 -19.82 -2.45 -10.96
C LYS A 179 -19.04 -2.73 -12.25
N ASN A 180 -19.69 -2.57 -13.40
CA ASN A 180 -19.07 -2.77 -14.72
C ASN A 180 -18.37 -4.15 -14.91
N GLY A 181 -18.87 -5.20 -14.26
CA GLY A 181 -18.25 -6.54 -14.26
C GLY A 181 -17.11 -6.73 -13.24
N GLU A 182 -16.70 -5.69 -12.51
CA GLU A 182 -15.75 -5.82 -11.40
C GLU A 182 -16.48 -6.03 -10.06
N LEU A 183 -16.12 -7.09 -9.34
CA LEU A 183 -16.53 -7.30 -7.96
C LEU A 183 -15.71 -6.39 -7.04
N LEU A 184 -16.31 -5.28 -6.61
CA LEU A 184 -15.68 -4.27 -5.76
C LEU A 184 -15.66 -4.68 -4.28
N LYS A 185 -16.69 -5.41 -3.81
CA LYS A 185 -16.77 -5.88 -2.42
C LYS A 185 -17.72 -7.06 -2.26
N TYR A 186 -17.40 -7.97 -1.36
CA TYR A 186 -18.31 -8.98 -0.84
C TYR A 186 -18.65 -8.68 0.63
N ILE A 187 -19.94 -8.52 0.91
CA ILE A 187 -20.49 -8.21 2.25
C ILE A 187 -21.26 -9.38 2.88
N GLY A 188 -21.29 -10.54 2.19
CA GLY A 188 -21.89 -11.77 2.72
C GLY A 188 -21.11 -12.38 3.88
N LYS A 189 -21.77 -13.33 4.55
CA LYS A 189 -21.28 -14.06 5.73
C LYS A 189 -21.16 -15.56 5.48
N GLU A 190 -21.41 -15.99 4.26
CA GLU A 190 -21.35 -17.38 3.83
C GLU A 190 -19.91 -17.92 3.89
N LYS A 191 -19.77 -19.18 4.28
CA LYS A 191 -18.48 -19.86 4.39
C LYS A 191 -17.95 -20.32 3.03
N ASP A 192 -18.82 -20.81 2.18
CA ASP A 192 -18.51 -21.32 0.86
C ASP A 192 -19.17 -20.41 -0.18
N VAL A 193 -18.37 -19.57 -0.82
CA VAL A 193 -18.84 -18.51 -1.73
C VAL A 193 -18.60 -18.92 -3.17
N ARG A 194 -19.63 -18.83 -4.00
CA ARG A 194 -19.50 -18.94 -5.46
C ARG A 194 -19.66 -17.55 -6.05
N ILE A 195 -18.60 -17.03 -6.67
CA ILE A 195 -18.68 -15.76 -7.40
C ILE A 195 -19.58 -15.99 -8.63
N PRO A 196 -20.61 -15.15 -8.86
CA PRO A 196 -21.49 -15.28 -10.02
C PRO A 196 -20.76 -15.16 -11.36
N ASP A 197 -21.23 -15.93 -12.36
CA ASP A 197 -20.82 -15.77 -13.75
C ASP A 197 -21.13 -14.34 -14.25
N GLY A 198 -20.32 -13.84 -15.18
CA GLY A 198 -20.43 -12.49 -15.74
C GLY A 198 -19.56 -11.45 -15.03
N ILE A 199 -19.10 -11.73 -13.80
CA ILE A 199 -18.01 -10.98 -13.17
C ILE A 199 -16.71 -11.29 -13.92
N THR A 200 -16.03 -10.25 -14.38
CA THR A 200 -14.79 -10.34 -15.17
C THR A 200 -13.53 -10.01 -14.38
N ARG A 201 -13.67 -9.32 -13.24
CA ARG A 201 -12.56 -8.89 -12.39
C ARG A 201 -12.93 -8.96 -10.92
N ILE A 202 -12.00 -9.40 -10.09
CA ILE A 202 -12.09 -9.26 -8.63
C ILE A 202 -11.23 -8.07 -8.21
N GLY A 203 -11.85 -7.05 -7.64
CA GLY A 203 -11.20 -5.81 -7.24
C GLY A 203 -10.29 -5.96 -6.02
N SER A 204 -9.37 -5.00 -5.83
CA SER A 204 -8.45 -5.01 -4.70
C SER A 204 -9.21 -4.87 -3.38
N GLY A 205 -8.97 -5.80 -2.45
CA GLY A 205 -9.69 -5.84 -1.17
C GLY A 205 -11.17 -6.29 -1.26
N ALA A 206 -11.63 -6.88 -2.36
CA ALA A 206 -13.02 -7.30 -2.53
C ALA A 206 -13.55 -8.16 -1.37
N PHE A 207 -12.74 -9.07 -0.83
CA PHE A 207 -13.06 -9.92 0.31
C PHE A 207 -12.28 -9.54 1.58
N TRP A 208 -11.70 -8.32 1.65
CA TRP A 208 -10.80 -7.89 2.72
C TRP A 208 -11.30 -8.26 4.13
N ASN A 209 -10.50 -9.05 4.86
CA ASN A 209 -10.77 -9.49 6.23
C ASN A 209 -12.12 -10.21 6.41
N ASN A 210 -12.58 -10.97 5.40
CA ASN A 210 -13.76 -11.84 5.58
C ASN A 210 -13.39 -13.10 6.37
N LEU A 211 -13.47 -13.00 7.70
CA LEU A 211 -13.16 -14.10 8.62
C LEU A 211 -14.19 -15.24 8.61
N ASN A 212 -15.31 -15.13 7.89
CA ASN A 212 -16.26 -16.25 7.73
C ASN A 212 -15.91 -17.15 6.54
N LEU A 213 -15.22 -16.61 5.53
CA LEU A 213 -14.92 -17.30 4.29
C LEU A 213 -13.98 -18.49 4.52
N GLU A 214 -14.43 -19.70 4.17
CA GLU A 214 -13.65 -20.95 4.20
C GLU A 214 -13.34 -21.49 2.80
N SER A 215 -14.18 -21.24 1.79
CA SER A 215 -13.83 -21.47 0.39
C SER A 215 -14.45 -20.48 -0.58
N VAL A 216 -13.76 -20.22 -1.70
CA VAL A 216 -14.27 -19.41 -2.81
C VAL A 216 -14.13 -20.16 -4.13
N PHE A 217 -15.18 -20.16 -4.93
CA PHE A 217 -15.17 -20.60 -6.32
C PHE A 217 -15.21 -19.38 -7.25
N ILE A 218 -14.22 -19.31 -8.14
CA ILE A 218 -14.03 -18.22 -9.11
C ILE A 218 -14.42 -18.78 -10.51
N PRO A 219 -15.38 -18.17 -11.23
CA PRO A 219 -15.87 -18.66 -12.52
C PRO A 219 -14.96 -18.29 -13.69
N GLU A 220 -15.11 -19.00 -14.82
CA GLU A 220 -14.36 -18.75 -16.07
C GLU A 220 -14.64 -17.39 -16.73
N SER A 221 -15.61 -16.60 -16.23
CA SER A 221 -15.78 -15.23 -16.69
C SER A 221 -14.69 -14.28 -16.15
N VAL A 222 -14.05 -14.62 -15.01
CA VAL A 222 -13.02 -13.78 -14.37
C VAL A 222 -11.70 -13.92 -15.10
N THR A 223 -11.14 -12.82 -15.59
CA THR A 223 -9.81 -12.78 -16.22
C THR A 223 -8.75 -12.14 -15.33
N CYS A 224 -9.13 -11.39 -14.29
CA CYS A 224 -8.19 -10.68 -13.42
C CYS A 224 -8.56 -10.78 -11.93
N ILE A 225 -7.57 -11.11 -11.10
CA ILE A 225 -7.66 -11.10 -9.63
C ILE A 225 -6.71 -10.03 -9.08
N CYS A 226 -7.25 -8.92 -8.60
CA CYS A 226 -6.42 -7.83 -8.06
C CYS A 226 -5.65 -8.26 -6.81
N GLY A 227 -4.49 -7.66 -6.58
CA GLY A 227 -3.74 -7.87 -5.33
C GLY A 227 -4.52 -7.36 -4.12
N ASP A 228 -4.23 -7.95 -2.96
CA ASP A 228 -5.03 -7.83 -1.74
C ASP A 228 -6.51 -8.32 -1.84
N ALA A 229 -6.96 -8.96 -2.92
CA ALA A 229 -8.39 -9.34 -3.11
C ALA A 229 -9.01 -10.12 -1.94
N PHE A 230 -8.29 -11.09 -1.37
CA PHE A 230 -8.69 -11.93 -0.23
C PHE A 230 -7.83 -11.69 1.02
N VAL A 231 -7.17 -10.52 1.11
CA VAL A 231 -6.24 -10.24 2.23
C VAL A 231 -6.93 -10.40 3.59
N TYR A 232 -6.24 -11.06 4.52
CA TYR A 232 -6.71 -11.40 5.87
C TYR A 232 -8.00 -12.24 5.94
N CYS A 233 -8.35 -12.99 4.88
CA CYS A 233 -9.34 -14.07 5.00
C CYS A 233 -8.71 -15.27 5.73
N GLU A 234 -8.42 -15.14 7.03
CA GLU A 234 -7.57 -16.11 7.76
C GLU A 234 -8.13 -17.54 7.80
N ASN A 235 -9.43 -17.71 7.57
CA ASN A 235 -10.11 -19.01 7.50
C ASN A 235 -10.25 -19.59 6.08
N LEU A 236 -9.83 -18.86 5.03
CA LEU A 236 -9.94 -19.30 3.63
C LEU A 236 -8.96 -20.45 3.35
N LYS A 237 -9.52 -21.64 3.11
CA LYS A 237 -8.78 -22.90 2.90
C LYS A 237 -8.72 -23.35 1.45
N ARG A 238 -9.63 -22.88 0.59
CA ARG A 238 -9.72 -23.31 -0.81
C ARG A 238 -10.11 -22.17 -1.74
N ALA A 239 -9.31 -21.93 -2.76
CA ALA A 239 -9.64 -21.08 -3.90
C ALA A 239 -9.23 -21.78 -5.20
N ASN A 240 -9.92 -21.51 -6.31
CA ASN A 240 -9.45 -21.89 -7.64
C ASN A 240 -9.03 -20.67 -8.45
N ILE A 241 -8.04 -20.83 -9.34
CA ILE A 241 -7.70 -19.87 -10.39
C ILE A 241 -8.16 -20.51 -11.71
N PRO A 242 -9.28 -20.04 -12.33
CA PRO A 242 -9.81 -20.62 -13.56
C PRO A 242 -8.88 -20.36 -14.76
N GLU A 243 -9.12 -21.06 -15.88
CA GLU A 243 -8.25 -21.04 -17.07
C GLU A 243 -8.16 -19.65 -17.71
N SER A 244 -9.24 -18.88 -17.55
CA SER A 244 -9.41 -17.50 -18.04
C SER A 244 -8.57 -16.43 -17.34
N VAL A 245 -8.04 -16.68 -16.13
CA VAL A 245 -7.29 -15.66 -15.38
C VAL A 245 -5.90 -15.49 -15.98
N ASP A 246 -5.68 -14.37 -16.67
CA ASP A 246 -4.40 -13.98 -17.27
C ASP A 246 -3.63 -12.94 -16.43
N GLN A 247 -4.28 -12.37 -15.41
CA GLN A 247 -3.73 -11.26 -14.62
C GLN A 247 -3.94 -11.44 -13.10
N MET A 248 -2.88 -11.16 -12.33
CA MET A 248 -2.88 -11.23 -10.87
C MET A 248 -1.97 -10.15 -10.24
N GLY A 249 -2.36 -9.61 -9.08
CA GLY A 249 -1.59 -8.58 -8.36
C GLY A 249 -0.64 -9.10 -7.29
N ASP A 250 -0.08 -8.17 -6.51
CA ASP A 250 0.72 -8.53 -5.32
C ASP A 250 -0.18 -9.29 -4.33
N ASP A 251 0.21 -10.53 -4.02
CA ASP A 251 -0.45 -11.46 -3.10
C ASP A 251 -1.95 -11.23 -2.84
N PRO A 252 -2.85 -11.71 -3.73
CA PRO A 252 -4.29 -11.66 -3.46
C PRO A 252 -4.71 -12.51 -2.26
N PHE A 253 -3.86 -13.42 -1.75
CA PHE A 253 -4.17 -14.35 -0.66
C PHE A 253 -3.42 -14.01 0.65
N ALA A 254 -2.84 -12.82 0.76
CA ALA A 254 -2.03 -12.40 1.90
C ALA A 254 -2.74 -12.63 3.24
N GLY A 255 -2.20 -13.54 4.06
CA GLY A 255 -2.76 -13.89 5.38
C GLY A 255 -3.87 -14.95 5.37
N CYS A 256 -4.21 -15.53 4.22
CA CYS A 256 -4.97 -16.78 4.14
C CYS A 256 -4.04 -17.93 4.58
N LYS A 257 -3.97 -18.18 5.90
CA LYS A 257 -2.87 -18.95 6.50
C LYS A 257 -2.70 -20.35 5.92
N ASP A 258 -3.81 -21.04 5.65
CA ASP A 258 -3.85 -22.47 5.30
C ASP A 258 -4.61 -22.70 3.98
N ILE A 259 -4.29 -21.88 2.96
CA ILE A 259 -4.98 -21.91 1.67
C ILE A 259 -4.39 -22.94 0.70
N SER A 260 -5.26 -23.79 0.17
CA SER A 260 -5.01 -24.60 -1.03
C SER A 260 -5.53 -23.89 -2.27
N ILE A 261 -4.67 -23.68 -3.27
CA ILE A 261 -4.99 -22.96 -4.51
C ILE A 261 -5.01 -23.96 -5.68
N ASP A 262 -6.19 -24.26 -6.20
CA ASP A 262 -6.39 -25.06 -7.41
C ASP A 262 -6.17 -24.20 -8.66
N ASN A 263 -4.93 -24.19 -9.19
CA ASN A 263 -4.59 -23.39 -10.36
C ASN A 263 -4.81 -24.16 -11.66
N ARG A 264 -5.76 -23.70 -12.48
CA ARG A 264 -5.97 -24.13 -13.86
C ARG A 264 -5.47 -23.12 -14.91
N SER A 265 -5.17 -21.88 -14.51
CA SER A 265 -4.61 -20.88 -15.43
C SER A 265 -3.22 -21.28 -15.95
N PRO A 266 -2.96 -21.19 -17.27
CA PRO A 266 -1.64 -21.39 -17.86
C PRO A 266 -0.69 -20.18 -17.64
N PHE A 267 -1.19 -19.08 -17.06
CA PHE A 267 -0.42 -17.86 -16.81
C PHE A 267 0.25 -17.84 -15.43
N PHE A 268 -0.07 -18.82 -14.57
CA PHE A 268 0.46 -18.95 -13.22
C PHE A 268 0.92 -20.37 -12.92
N ILE A 269 1.79 -20.52 -11.93
CA ILE A 269 2.34 -21.80 -11.47
C ILE A 269 2.15 -21.87 -9.95
N ASN A 270 1.41 -22.86 -9.45
CA ASN A 270 1.40 -23.19 -8.02
C ASN A 270 2.26 -24.45 -7.78
N GLU A 271 3.43 -24.28 -7.17
CA GLU A 271 4.30 -25.38 -6.76
C GLU A 271 4.26 -25.55 -5.25
N GLY A 272 3.48 -26.53 -4.78
CA GLY A 272 3.47 -26.93 -3.38
C GLY A 272 3.06 -25.83 -2.40
N GLY A 273 2.20 -24.90 -2.82
CA GLY A 273 1.79 -23.74 -2.01
C GLY A 273 2.63 -22.48 -2.24
N VAL A 274 3.48 -22.46 -3.27
CA VAL A 274 4.15 -21.23 -3.73
C VAL A 274 3.65 -20.87 -5.12
N LEU A 275 3.03 -19.70 -5.24
CA LEU A 275 2.41 -19.19 -6.47
C LEU A 275 3.35 -18.23 -7.19
N PHE A 276 3.53 -18.44 -8.49
CA PHE A 276 4.34 -17.63 -9.39
C PHE A 276 3.58 -17.26 -10.66
N ASP A 277 4.12 -16.30 -11.42
CA ASP A 277 3.83 -16.17 -12.85
C ASP A 277 4.36 -17.37 -13.66
N LYS A 278 3.87 -17.54 -14.89
CA LYS A 278 4.24 -18.64 -15.80
C LYS A 278 5.74 -18.80 -16.06
N ASP A 279 6.52 -17.72 -15.96
CA ASP A 279 7.96 -17.71 -16.23
C ASP A 279 8.80 -17.82 -14.93
N ARG A 280 8.15 -17.89 -13.76
CA ARG A 280 8.77 -17.91 -12.41
C ARG A 280 9.70 -16.74 -12.14
N ARG A 281 9.38 -15.57 -12.70
CA ARG A 281 10.09 -14.30 -12.49
C ARG A 281 9.48 -13.50 -11.34
N PHE A 282 8.22 -13.74 -11.01
CA PHE A 282 7.48 -13.06 -9.95
C PHE A 282 6.93 -14.08 -8.95
N LEU A 283 7.40 -14.04 -7.71
CA LEU A 283 6.85 -14.83 -6.59
C LEU A 283 5.67 -14.05 -5.99
N ILE A 284 4.47 -14.54 -6.23
CA ILE A 284 3.20 -13.87 -5.89
C ILE A 284 2.82 -14.13 -4.44
N HIS A 285 2.82 -15.40 -4.02
CA HIS A 285 2.34 -15.86 -2.71
C HIS A 285 3.11 -17.10 -2.24
N TYR A 286 3.30 -17.22 -0.93
CA TYR A 286 3.79 -18.40 -0.22
C TYR A 286 2.78 -18.74 0.89
N THR A 287 2.19 -19.93 0.85
CA THR A 287 1.20 -20.37 1.84
C THR A 287 1.84 -20.51 3.23
N ALA A 288 1.34 -19.73 4.20
CA ALA A 288 1.97 -19.61 5.52
C ALA A 288 1.98 -20.89 6.37
N SER A 289 1.06 -21.84 6.12
CA SER A 289 0.97 -23.12 6.84
C SER A 289 2.02 -24.15 6.40
N LEU A 290 2.78 -23.89 5.33
CA LEU A 290 3.84 -24.79 4.88
C LEU A 290 4.85 -25.05 6.01
N SER A 291 5.18 -26.33 6.22
CA SER A 291 6.00 -26.79 7.35
C SER A 291 7.51 -26.64 7.14
N GLY A 292 7.93 -26.09 5.99
CA GLY A 292 9.33 -25.85 5.68
C GLY A 292 9.91 -24.74 6.55
N GLU A 293 10.97 -25.04 7.30
CA GLU A 293 11.68 -24.02 8.10
C GLU A 293 12.61 -23.13 7.27
N ARG A 294 12.95 -23.57 6.04
CA ARG A 294 13.83 -22.87 5.12
C ARG A 294 13.25 -22.86 3.71
N TYR A 295 13.32 -21.70 3.05
CA TYR A 295 12.93 -21.56 1.66
C TYR A 295 14.05 -20.94 0.81
N GLU A 296 14.29 -21.54 -0.35
CA GLU A 296 15.30 -21.11 -1.31
C GLU A 296 14.56 -20.46 -2.49
N ILE A 297 14.63 -19.13 -2.63
CA ILE A 297 13.95 -18.46 -3.73
C ILE A 297 14.61 -18.89 -5.06
N PRO A 298 13.86 -19.40 -6.05
CA PRO A 298 14.44 -19.90 -7.29
C PRO A 298 15.27 -18.83 -8.02
N GLU A 299 16.31 -19.28 -8.72
CA GLU A 299 17.19 -18.40 -9.51
C GLU A 299 16.49 -17.71 -10.69
N THR A 300 15.29 -18.15 -11.07
CA THR A 300 14.45 -17.48 -12.08
C THR A 300 13.76 -16.24 -11.55
N VAL A 301 13.57 -16.12 -10.22
CA VAL A 301 12.80 -15.04 -9.61
C VAL A 301 13.58 -13.74 -9.65
N GLU A 302 12.96 -12.72 -10.22
CA GLU A 302 13.46 -11.35 -10.26
C GLU A 302 12.71 -10.43 -9.29
N TRP A 303 11.53 -10.83 -8.82
CA TRP A 303 10.68 -9.99 -7.97
C TRP A 303 9.91 -10.84 -6.93
N ILE A 304 10.03 -10.47 -5.65
CA ILE A 304 9.23 -10.96 -4.52
C ILE A 304 8.01 -10.04 -4.27
N GLY A 305 6.78 -10.55 -4.34
CA GLY A 305 5.55 -9.77 -4.18
C GLY A 305 5.37 -9.12 -2.81
N LYS A 306 4.61 -8.03 -2.76
CA LYS A 306 4.18 -7.39 -1.49
C LYS A 306 3.33 -8.41 -0.71
N HIS A 307 3.59 -8.54 0.58
CA HIS A 307 3.00 -9.56 1.48
C HIS A 307 3.22 -11.04 1.09
N SER A 308 4.02 -11.36 0.07
CA SER A 308 4.14 -12.74 -0.44
C SER A 308 4.51 -13.81 0.59
N PHE A 309 5.20 -13.49 1.68
CA PHE A 309 5.50 -14.40 2.80
C PHE A 309 4.74 -14.02 4.09
N TYR A 310 3.65 -13.27 4.03
CA TYR A 310 3.01 -12.70 5.21
C TYR A 310 2.51 -13.76 6.20
N LYS A 311 2.83 -13.58 7.50
CA LYS A 311 2.55 -14.52 8.60
C LYS A 311 3.13 -15.93 8.42
N CYS A 312 4.22 -16.11 7.68
CA CYS A 312 4.93 -17.40 7.60
C CYS A 312 5.65 -17.72 8.93
N GLU A 313 4.89 -18.13 9.94
CA GLU A 313 5.35 -18.39 11.31
C GLU A 313 6.34 -19.58 11.39
N ASN A 314 6.25 -20.54 10.47
CA ASN A 314 7.16 -21.69 10.37
C ASN A 314 8.53 -21.36 9.74
N LEU A 315 8.60 -20.34 8.87
CA LEU A 315 9.82 -20.00 8.16
C LEU A 315 10.83 -19.34 9.11
N LYS A 316 11.98 -19.99 9.25
CA LYS A 316 13.15 -19.50 10.00
C LYS A 316 14.20 -18.88 9.08
N CYS A 317 14.29 -19.31 7.83
CA CYS A 317 15.25 -18.76 6.87
C CYS A 317 14.67 -18.64 5.45
N VAL A 318 14.92 -17.51 4.79
CA VAL A 318 14.69 -17.36 3.35
C VAL A 318 15.96 -16.87 2.67
N ARG A 319 16.43 -17.60 1.65
CA ARG A 319 17.52 -17.13 0.78
C ARG A 319 16.96 -16.28 -0.35
N ILE A 320 17.39 -15.03 -0.43
CA ILE A 320 17.14 -14.12 -1.55
C ILE A 320 18.22 -14.38 -2.59
N SER A 321 17.86 -15.08 -3.67
CA SER A 321 18.79 -15.48 -4.74
C SER A 321 19.32 -14.28 -5.53
N LYS A 322 20.46 -14.48 -6.21
CA LYS A 322 21.22 -13.40 -6.89
C LYS A 322 20.44 -12.59 -7.93
N ASN A 323 19.36 -13.16 -8.48
CA ASN A 323 18.58 -12.55 -9.56
C ASN A 323 17.41 -11.71 -9.07
N VAL A 324 17.04 -11.76 -7.77
CA VAL A 324 15.97 -10.93 -7.22
C VAL A 324 16.37 -9.46 -7.23
N LYS A 325 15.75 -8.67 -8.11
CA LYS A 325 15.96 -7.22 -8.29
C LYS A 325 15.01 -6.40 -7.44
N PHE A 326 13.80 -6.92 -7.22
CA PHE A 326 12.68 -6.16 -6.67
C PHE A 326 12.00 -6.92 -5.52
N MET A 327 11.52 -6.16 -4.55
CA MET A 327 10.77 -6.67 -3.41
C MET A 327 9.64 -5.70 -3.08
N GLY A 328 8.42 -6.21 -3.00
CA GLY A 328 7.25 -5.45 -2.58
C GLY A 328 7.31 -5.08 -1.10
N ASN A 329 6.55 -4.05 -0.72
CA ASN A 329 6.40 -3.69 0.69
C ASN A 329 5.93 -4.91 1.50
N ASN A 330 6.37 -5.02 2.76
CA ASN A 330 5.83 -6.01 3.70
C ASN A 330 5.95 -7.49 3.29
N ALA A 331 6.83 -7.84 2.34
CA ALA A 331 7.03 -9.21 1.87
C ALA A 331 7.13 -10.23 3.02
N PHE A 332 7.94 -9.94 4.05
CA PHE A 332 8.18 -10.79 5.22
C PHE A 332 7.50 -10.28 6.51
N SER A 333 6.39 -9.55 6.42
CA SER A 333 5.72 -9.03 7.62
C SER A 333 5.02 -10.13 8.43
N ASP A 334 5.04 -9.96 9.76
CA ASP A 334 4.55 -10.92 10.75
C ASP A 334 5.22 -12.31 10.68
N CYS A 335 6.40 -12.41 10.06
CA CYS A 335 7.27 -13.59 10.11
C CYS A 335 8.17 -13.52 11.35
N PHE A 336 7.64 -13.91 12.51
CA PHE A 336 8.33 -13.72 13.80
C PHE A 336 9.68 -14.43 13.95
N ASN A 337 9.92 -15.50 13.17
CA ASN A 337 11.12 -16.33 13.29
C ASN A 337 12.12 -16.15 12.14
N ILE A 338 11.86 -15.25 11.17
CA ILE A 338 12.63 -15.22 9.92
C ILE A 338 14.00 -14.55 10.04
N HIS A 339 15.02 -15.22 9.51
CA HIS A 339 16.31 -14.68 9.13
C HIS A 339 16.39 -14.64 7.58
N LEU A 340 17.11 -13.66 7.03
CA LEU A 340 17.32 -13.54 5.58
C LEU A 340 18.78 -13.79 5.22
N GLU A 341 19.00 -14.66 4.25
CA GLU A 341 20.31 -14.83 3.59
C GLU A 341 20.24 -14.11 2.24
N ASN A 342 21.05 -13.07 2.03
CA ASN A 342 20.98 -12.25 0.82
C ASN A 342 22.16 -12.51 -0.12
N GLU A 343 21.89 -13.13 -1.27
CA GLU A 343 22.82 -13.25 -2.40
C GLU A 343 22.56 -12.20 -3.49
N SER A 344 21.42 -11.50 -3.44
CA SER A 344 21.08 -10.44 -4.40
C SER A 344 22.00 -9.22 -4.26
N PRO A 345 22.62 -8.75 -5.35
CA PRO A 345 23.38 -7.50 -5.35
C PRO A 345 22.49 -6.25 -5.33
N TYR A 346 21.16 -6.41 -5.37
CA TYR A 346 20.17 -5.31 -5.36
C TYR A 346 19.67 -4.94 -3.95
N PHE A 347 20.04 -5.74 -2.94
CA PHE A 347 19.78 -5.49 -1.54
C PHE A 347 21.07 -5.58 -0.72
N ALA A 348 21.05 -4.99 0.47
CA ALA A 348 22.06 -5.20 1.49
C ALA A 348 21.38 -5.72 2.75
N TYR A 349 22.01 -6.64 3.47
CA TYR A 349 21.48 -7.17 4.73
C TYR A 349 22.56 -7.11 5.81
N GLU A 350 22.32 -6.33 6.86
CA GLU A 350 23.25 -6.16 7.99
C GLU A 350 22.50 -5.76 9.26
N GLY A 351 23.03 -6.15 10.43
CA GLY A 351 22.40 -5.81 11.72
C GLY A 351 20.95 -6.30 11.86
N GLY A 352 20.57 -7.37 11.15
CA GLY A 352 19.20 -7.89 11.10
C GLY A 352 18.24 -7.09 10.22
N VAL A 353 18.72 -6.04 9.53
CA VAL A 353 17.92 -5.17 8.66
C VAL A 353 18.28 -5.41 7.20
N LEU A 354 17.25 -5.57 6.37
CA LEU A 354 17.32 -5.55 4.92
C LEU A 354 17.14 -4.12 4.41
N TYR A 355 18.01 -3.71 3.50
CA TYR A 355 18.04 -2.41 2.84
C TYR A 355 18.02 -2.57 1.32
N ASN A 356 17.77 -1.48 0.59
CA ASN A 356 18.24 -1.41 -0.80
C ASN A 356 19.79 -1.50 -0.86
N LYS A 357 20.34 -1.90 -2.01
CA LYS A 357 21.78 -1.98 -2.30
C LYS A 357 22.60 -0.79 -1.79
N GLU A 358 22.14 0.43 -2.00
CA GLU A 358 22.79 1.68 -1.59
C GLU A 358 22.59 2.04 -0.10
N LYS A 359 21.85 1.23 0.66
CA LYS A 359 21.54 1.41 2.09
C LYS A 359 20.94 2.78 2.43
N THR A 360 20.16 3.35 1.51
CA THR A 360 19.44 4.60 1.72
C THR A 360 18.02 4.39 2.27
N THR A 361 17.47 3.19 2.15
CA THR A 361 16.13 2.82 2.63
C THR A 361 16.17 1.52 3.44
N CYS A 362 15.72 1.56 4.69
CA CYS A 362 15.42 0.33 5.46
C CYS A 362 14.12 -0.28 4.93
N MET A 363 14.15 -1.55 4.52
CA MET A 363 13.01 -2.21 3.87
C MET A 363 12.28 -3.19 4.82
N HIS A 364 13.02 -3.90 5.67
CA HIS A 364 12.47 -4.88 6.62
C HIS A 364 13.51 -5.20 7.71
N TYR A 365 13.07 -5.38 8.95
CA TYR A 365 13.87 -6.00 10.00
C TYR A 365 13.41 -7.44 10.26
N SER A 366 14.37 -8.36 10.29
CA SER A 366 14.18 -9.79 10.44
C SER A 366 14.31 -10.18 11.92
N MET A 367 13.20 -10.48 12.58
CA MET A 367 13.19 -10.88 14.00
C MET A 367 14.05 -12.14 14.27
N GLY A 368 14.05 -13.12 13.37
CA GLY A 368 14.94 -14.29 13.45
C GLY A 368 16.44 -13.98 13.34
N SER A 369 16.85 -12.73 13.10
CA SER A 369 18.26 -12.31 13.17
C SER A 369 18.84 -12.34 14.59
N GLY A 370 18.01 -12.28 15.64
CA GLY A 370 18.48 -12.19 17.02
C GLY A 370 19.02 -10.81 17.46
N VAL A 371 19.12 -9.84 16.54
CA VAL A 371 19.72 -8.53 16.81
C VAL A 371 18.74 -7.64 17.57
N LYS A 372 19.04 -7.34 18.84
CA LYS A 372 18.17 -6.53 19.71
C LYS A 372 18.47 -5.04 19.73
N ASP A 373 19.74 -4.69 19.54
CA ASP A 373 20.23 -3.31 19.48
C ASP A 373 20.51 -2.97 18.01
N VAL A 374 19.52 -2.39 17.34
CA VAL A 374 19.59 -2.14 15.90
C VAL A 374 20.26 -0.80 15.64
N LYS A 375 21.46 -0.83 15.07
CA LYS A 375 22.13 0.36 14.53
C LYS A 375 21.88 0.44 13.03
N LEU A 376 21.13 1.46 12.60
CA LEU A 376 20.88 1.69 11.17
C LEU A 376 22.13 2.30 10.51
N ALA A 377 22.39 1.92 9.25
CA ALA A 377 23.56 2.38 8.52
C ALA A 377 23.58 3.91 8.31
N ASP A 378 24.75 4.55 8.40
CA ASP A 378 24.92 6.01 8.26
C ASP A 378 24.44 6.59 6.91
N THR A 379 24.17 5.75 5.91
CA THR A 379 23.61 6.13 4.61
C THR A 379 22.08 6.22 4.58
N VAL A 380 21.37 5.73 5.60
CA VAL A 380 19.90 5.63 5.61
C VAL A 380 19.25 7.01 5.59
N ARG A 381 18.49 7.27 4.52
CA ARG A 381 17.65 8.47 4.36
C ARG A 381 16.21 8.23 4.79
N THR A 382 15.71 7.01 4.59
CA THR A 382 14.31 6.63 4.84
C THR A 382 14.21 5.35 5.66
N ILE A 383 13.49 5.39 6.79
CA ILE A 383 13.01 4.18 7.47
C ILE A 383 11.69 3.79 6.78
N GLY A 384 11.68 2.66 6.08
CA GLY A 384 10.54 2.24 5.25
C GLY A 384 9.27 1.93 6.04
N ARG A 385 8.14 1.95 5.32
CA ARG A 385 6.83 1.58 5.86
C ARG A 385 6.91 0.21 6.54
N ASN A 386 6.37 0.12 7.77
CA ASN A 386 6.28 -1.12 8.53
C ASN A 386 7.64 -1.85 8.73
N CYS A 387 8.80 -1.18 8.61
CA CYS A 387 10.11 -1.82 8.63
C CYS A 387 10.35 -2.67 9.89
N PHE A 388 9.92 -2.19 11.05
CA PHE A 388 9.96 -2.86 12.36
C PHE A 388 8.54 -3.17 12.89
N TRP A 389 7.57 -3.37 12.00
CA TRP A 389 6.19 -3.68 12.41
C TRP A 389 6.13 -4.98 13.24
N ASN A 390 5.40 -4.95 14.36
CA ASN A 390 5.25 -6.07 15.30
C ASN A 390 6.59 -6.62 15.87
N CYS A 391 7.66 -5.82 15.90
CA CYS A 391 8.98 -6.28 16.38
C CYS A 391 9.11 -6.21 17.92
N TYR A 392 8.65 -7.26 18.60
CA TYR A 392 8.56 -7.31 20.06
C TYR A 392 9.89 -7.53 20.81
N MET A 393 10.94 -7.94 20.11
CA MET A 393 12.22 -8.39 20.69
C MET A 393 13.35 -7.35 20.64
N ILE A 394 13.09 -6.19 20.01
CA ILE A 394 14.06 -5.10 19.89
C ILE A 394 14.11 -4.36 21.22
N ASP A 395 15.31 -4.24 21.77
CA ASP A 395 15.57 -3.48 22.99
C ASP A 395 15.93 -2.02 22.63
N SER A 396 16.65 -1.76 21.52
CA SER A 396 16.94 -0.40 21.05
C SER A 396 17.04 -0.24 19.53
N ILE A 397 16.76 0.98 19.02
CA ILE A 397 17.02 1.39 17.63
C ILE A 397 17.75 2.74 17.61
N GLU A 398 18.91 2.78 16.94
CA GLU A 398 19.70 3.99 16.71
C GLU A 398 19.46 4.54 15.30
N ILE A 399 18.90 5.75 15.24
CA ILE A 399 18.49 6.49 14.03
C ILE A 399 19.61 7.46 13.64
N PRO A 400 20.32 7.25 12.51
CA PRO A 400 21.49 8.06 12.14
C PRO A 400 21.12 9.45 11.61
N LYS A 401 22.13 10.33 11.56
CA LYS A 401 22.01 11.76 11.16
C LYS A 401 21.44 11.98 9.76
N SER A 402 21.54 10.98 8.90
CA SER A 402 21.11 10.97 7.50
C SER A 402 19.61 10.75 7.31
N VAL A 403 18.91 10.21 8.33
CA VAL A 403 17.46 9.93 8.24
C VAL A 403 16.70 11.24 8.11
N ARG A 404 15.93 11.36 7.04
CA ARG A 404 15.07 12.51 6.71
C ARG A 404 13.60 12.15 6.76
N GLN A 405 13.29 10.86 6.68
CA GLN A 405 11.95 10.35 6.53
C GLN A 405 11.77 9.06 7.35
N ILE A 406 10.65 8.99 8.06
CA ILE A 406 10.16 7.83 8.78
C ILE A 406 8.78 7.52 8.19
N GLY A 407 8.67 6.38 7.50
CA GLY A 407 7.48 5.98 6.76
C GLY A 407 6.30 5.58 7.66
N TYR A 408 5.20 5.11 7.05
CA TYR A 408 4.02 4.73 7.84
C TYR A 408 4.31 3.55 8.78
N ASN A 409 3.89 3.70 10.04
CA ASN A 409 3.83 2.65 11.06
C ASN A 409 5.15 1.86 11.24
N PRO A 410 6.35 2.48 11.20
CA PRO A 410 7.59 1.72 11.08
C PRO A 410 7.90 0.96 12.37
N PHE A 411 7.47 1.48 13.52
CA PHE A 411 7.68 0.91 14.85
C PHE A 411 6.36 0.47 15.55
N ALA A 412 5.26 0.36 14.80
CA ALA A 412 3.97 -0.03 15.40
C ALA A 412 4.10 -1.42 16.07
N ASN A 413 3.54 -1.55 17.27
CA ASN A 413 3.68 -2.74 18.12
C ASN A 413 5.13 -3.12 18.52
N CYS A 414 6.14 -2.26 18.33
CA CYS A 414 7.46 -2.42 18.98
C CYS A 414 7.31 -2.16 20.49
N ARG A 415 7.06 -3.20 21.27
CA ARG A 415 6.64 -3.03 22.68
C ARG A 415 7.72 -2.45 23.59
N ASN A 416 8.98 -2.90 23.43
CA ASN A 416 10.05 -2.62 24.39
C ASN A 416 11.15 -1.67 23.87
N VAL A 417 10.96 -1.04 22.70
CA VAL A 417 12.04 -0.32 22.02
C VAL A 417 12.41 0.99 22.69
N HIS A 418 13.70 1.16 22.98
CA HIS A 418 14.33 2.44 23.28
C HIS A 418 14.85 3.08 21.99
N LEU A 419 14.27 4.22 21.59
CA LEU A 419 14.71 4.97 20.41
C LEU A 419 15.88 5.91 20.78
N ILE A 420 16.93 5.89 19.97
CA ILE A 420 18.07 6.82 20.04
C ILE A 420 18.07 7.60 18.73
N ASN A 421 17.97 8.93 18.79
CA ASN A 421 17.91 9.77 17.59
C ASN A 421 19.15 10.64 17.42
N HIS A 422 19.73 10.60 16.22
CA HIS A 422 20.75 11.54 15.76
C HIS A 422 20.29 12.38 14.55
N SER A 423 19.09 12.12 13.99
CA SER A 423 18.54 12.91 12.89
C SER A 423 18.14 14.32 13.35
N PRO A 424 18.48 15.38 12.60
CA PRO A 424 18.01 16.74 12.89
C PRO A 424 16.55 16.99 12.47
N PHE A 425 15.88 16.01 11.86
CA PHE A 425 14.48 16.09 11.40
C PHE A 425 13.48 15.50 12.41
N TYR A 426 13.99 14.86 13.46
CA TYR A 426 13.21 14.23 14.53
C TYR A 426 13.76 14.63 15.89
N ASP A 427 12.96 14.48 16.94
CA ASP A 427 13.41 14.65 18.32
C ASP A 427 12.67 13.66 19.24
N ILE A 428 13.24 13.38 20.42
CA ILE A 428 12.68 12.44 21.40
C ILE A 428 12.47 13.17 22.72
N LYS A 429 11.21 13.18 23.18
CA LYS A 429 10.82 13.73 24.48
C LYS A 429 10.03 12.69 25.27
N ASP A 430 10.47 12.43 26.50
CA ASP A 430 9.85 11.46 27.42
C ASP A 430 9.68 10.04 26.81
N GLY A 431 10.61 9.66 25.93
CA GLY A 431 10.60 8.38 25.19
C GLY A 431 9.69 8.36 23.95
N VAL A 432 8.96 9.44 23.67
CA VAL A 432 8.09 9.60 22.50
C VAL A 432 8.85 10.33 21.38
N LEU A 433 8.75 9.82 20.16
CA LEU A 433 9.34 10.37 18.94
C LEU A 433 8.41 11.39 18.27
N TYR A 434 8.96 12.55 17.98
CA TYR A 434 8.32 13.66 17.26
C TYR A 434 9.16 14.05 16.04
N ASN A 435 8.58 14.82 15.11
CA ASN A 435 9.39 15.63 14.19
C ASN A 435 10.09 16.78 14.96
N SER A 436 11.16 17.35 14.39
CA SER A 436 12.04 18.27 15.14
C SER A 436 11.44 19.65 15.50
N ASP A 437 10.28 20.00 14.95
CA ASP A 437 9.50 21.19 15.36
C ASP A 437 8.34 20.86 16.33
N PHE A 438 8.21 19.59 16.73
CA PHE A 438 7.15 19.06 17.60
C PHE A 438 5.73 19.36 17.09
N THR A 439 5.51 19.44 15.77
CA THR A 439 4.16 19.56 15.18
C THR A 439 3.50 18.22 14.88
N GLU A 440 4.25 17.12 14.85
CA GLU A 440 3.75 15.75 14.66
C GLU A 440 4.32 14.78 15.70
N LEU A 441 3.43 14.05 16.38
CA LEU A 441 3.79 12.91 17.21
C LEU A 441 3.88 11.67 16.32
N VAL A 442 5.10 11.19 16.08
CA VAL A 442 5.42 10.14 15.10
C VAL A 442 5.23 8.75 15.69
N CYS A 443 5.75 8.51 16.90
CA CYS A 443 5.63 7.22 17.58
C CYS A 443 5.83 7.34 19.10
N CYS A 444 4.94 6.70 19.86
CA CYS A 444 5.05 6.41 21.28
C CYS A 444 5.28 4.89 21.42
N PRO A 445 6.48 4.42 21.82
CA PRO A 445 6.73 3.03 22.17
C PRO A 445 5.88 2.60 23.38
N SER A 446 5.50 1.32 23.49
CA SER A 446 4.57 0.90 24.57
C SER A 446 5.16 0.99 26.00
N THR A 447 6.49 1.10 26.11
CA THR A 447 7.26 1.40 27.33
C THR A 447 7.23 2.87 27.74
N ALA A 448 6.93 3.79 26.82
CA ALA A 448 6.74 5.20 27.11
C ALA A 448 5.25 5.46 27.43
N PRO A 449 4.87 5.93 28.63
CA PRO A 449 5.63 6.17 29.86
C PRO A 449 5.25 5.18 30.97
N MET A 450 6.22 4.70 31.76
CA MET A 450 5.98 3.74 32.85
C MET A 450 4.97 4.19 33.93
N ASN A 451 4.63 5.49 33.98
CA ASN A 451 3.65 6.06 34.93
C ASN A 451 2.23 6.22 34.34
N GLY A 452 1.98 5.83 33.09
CA GLY A 452 0.62 5.69 32.52
C GLY A 452 -0.05 6.94 31.92
N THR A 453 0.65 8.09 31.89
CA THR A 453 0.18 9.36 31.28
C THR A 453 1.23 9.95 30.34
N VAL A 454 0.90 10.13 29.06
CA VAL A 454 1.75 10.85 28.09
C VAL A 454 1.34 12.32 28.05
N THR A 455 2.31 13.22 28.18
CA THR A 455 2.10 14.67 27.99
C THR A 455 2.48 15.04 26.55
N ILE A 456 1.47 15.26 25.71
CA ILE A 456 1.66 15.76 24.34
C ILE A 456 1.90 17.28 24.41
N PRO A 457 2.95 17.83 23.77
CA PRO A 457 3.17 19.29 23.73
C PRO A 457 2.08 20.07 22.98
N ASP A 458 1.77 21.29 23.42
CA ASP A 458 0.83 22.22 22.75
C ASP A 458 1.32 22.75 21.38
N THR A 459 2.47 22.29 20.90
CA THR A 459 2.92 22.50 19.52
C THR A 459 2.38 21.45 18.55
N VAL A 460 1.93 20.29 19.06
CA VAL A 460 1.53 19.15 18.23
C VAL A 460 0.20 19.45 17.54
N ILE A 461 0.19 19.32 16.22
CA ILE A 461 -0.95 19.51 15.33
C ILE A 461 -1.49 18.15 14.83
N ASN A 462 -0.61 17.18 14.60
CA ASN A 462 -0.98 15.83 14.17
C ASN A 462 -0.54 14.75 15.16
N ILE A 463 -1.45 13.85 15.52
CA ILE A 463 -1.08 12.53 16.05
C ILE A 463 -0.96 11.57 14.87
N GLY A 464 0.26 11.10 14.63
CA GLY A 464 0.64 10.31 13.46
C GLY A 464 -0.08 8.97 13.35
N ARG A 465 -0.04 8.38 12.14
CA ARG A 465 -0.67 7.08 11.86
C ARG A 465 -0.06 6.01 12.75
N ASN A 466 -0.91 5.26 13.45
CA ASN A 466 -0.50 4.23 14.40
C ASN A 466 0.46 4.71 15.51
N ALA A 467 0.51 6.02 15.83
CA ALA A 467 1.53 6.58 16.70
C ALA A 467 1.56 5.97 18.11
N PHE A 468 0.42 5.58 18.67
CA PHE A 468 0.31 4.85 19.95
C PHE A 468 -0.12 3.38 19.74
N THR A 469 0.03 2.79 18.55
CA THR A 469 -0.46 1.42 18.31
C THR A 469 0.26 0.41 19.20
N GLY A 470 -0.53 -0.29 20.02
CA GLY A 470 -0.03 -1.25 20.99
C GLY A 470 0.48 -0.66 22.29
N CYS A 471 0.17 0.60 22.62
CA CYS A 471 0.53 1.22 23.90
C CYS A 471 -0.28 0.64 25.07
N ILE A 472 -0.02 -0.62 25.42
CA ILE A 472 -0.64 -1.35 26.53
C ILE A 472 -0.31 -0.77 27.91
N GLY A 473 0.69 0.12 28.03
CA GLY A 473 0.96 0.87 29.26
C GLY A 473 0.08 2.12 29.44
N LEU A 474 -0.53 2.63 28.36
CA LEU A 474 -1.30 3.88 28.37
C LEU A 474 -2.67 3.64 28.99
N LYS A 475 -2.95 4.32 30.12
CA LYS A 475 -4.25 4.27 30.81
C LYS A 475 -5.13 5.47 30.55
N ARG A 476 -4.54 6.67 30.52
CA ARG A 476 -5.27 7.92 30.24
C ARG A 476 -4.46 8.83 29.35
N LEU A 477 -5.14 9.61 28.53
CA LEU A 477 -4.52 10.61 27.67
C LEU A 477 -5.38 11.87 27.57
N VAL A 478 -4.74 13.02 27.72
CA VAL A 478 -5.35 14.32 27.41
C VAL A 478 -4.73 14.81 26.11
N ILE A 479 -5.55 15.00 25.08
CA ILE A 479 -5.09 15.56 23.80
C ILE A 479 -5.15 17.10 23.89
N PRO A 480 -4.03 17.81 23.69
CA PRO A 480 -3.99 19.26 23.83
C PRO A 480 -4.78 19.95 22.71
N GLY A 481 -5.30 21.16 23.00
CA GLY A 481 -6.15 21.92 22.09
C GLY A 481 -5.48 22.34 20.77
N SER A 482 -4.15 22.23 20.67
CA SER A 482 -3.40 22.43 19.43
C SER A 482 -3.64 21.35 18.37
N VAL A 483 -3.96 20.12 18.79
CA VAL A 483 -4.12 18.99 17.88
C VAL A 483 -5.34 19.21 17.00
N LYS A 484 -5.17 18.97 15.70
CA LYS A 484 -6.18 19.05 14.66
C LYS A 484 -6.55 17.68 14.10
N TYR A 485 -5.58 16.78 13.99
CA TYR A 485 -5.76 15.51 13.30
C TYR A 485 -5.32 14.35 14.20
N ILE A 486 -6.19 13.34 14.30
CA ILE A 486 -5.86 12.05 14.92
C ILE A 486 -5.87 11.01 13.80
N SER A 487 -4.69 10.60 13.33
CA SER A 487 -4.56 9.77 12.14
C SER A 487 -5.13 8.35 12.31
N ARG A 488 -5.34 7.66 11.18
CA ARG A 488 -5.79 6.25 11.12
C ARG A 488 -5.01 5.39 12.13
N GLY A 489 -5.74 4.57 12.90
CA GLY A 489 -5.16 3.61 13.84
C GLY A 489 -4.35 4.20 15.00
N ALA A 490 -4.37 5.52 15.24
CA ALA A 490 -3.49 6.19 16.21
C ALA A 490 -3.42 5.48 17.57
N PHE A 491 -4.54 5.03 18.14
CA PHE A 491 -4.63 4.33 19.43
C PHE A 491 -5.04 2.85 19.28
N SER A 492 -4.88 2.25 18.10
CA SER A 492 -5.24 0.84 17.89
C SER A 492 -4.46 -0.08 18.83
N GLU A 493 -5.14 -1.06 19.42
CA GLU A 493 -4.57 -2.02 20.38
C GLU A 493 -4.03 -1.39 21.68
N CYS A 494 -4.42 -0.15 22.02
CA CYS A 494 -4.29 0.43 23.37
C CYS A 494 -5.27 -0.24 24.35
N SER A 495 -5.07 -1.54 24.61
CA SER A 495 -6.05 -2.39 25.30
C SER A 495 -6.38 -1.93 26.73
N ASN A 496 -5.47 -1.20 27.39
CA ASN A 496 -5.60 -0.68 28.75
C ASN A 496 -5.98 0.81 28.82
N LEU A 497 -6.25 1.48 27.70
CA LEU A 497 -6.72 2.87 27.68
C LEU A 497 -8.13 2.92 28.28
N GLU A 498 -8.26 3.50 29.47
CA GLU A 498 -9.50 3.61 30.24
C GLU A 498 -10.27 4.90 29.89
N ASP A 499 -9.54 5.98 29.56
CA ASP A 499 -10.06 7.33 29.41
C ASP A 499 -9.25 8.16 28.40
N ILE A 500 -9.92 8.98 27.59
CA ILE A 500 -9.27 9.90 26.64
C ILE A 500 -10.06 11.20 26.43
N GLU A 501 -9.40 12.32 26.74
CA GLU A 501 -9.98 13.66 26.52
C GLU A 501 -9.61 14.17 25.13
N ILE A 502 -10.61 14.26 24.26
CA ILE A 502 -10.46 14.75 22.87
C ILE A 502 -10.97 16.20 22.80
N PRO A 503 -10.17 17.20 22.35
CA PRO A 503 -10.58 18.60 22.36
C PRO A 503 -11.58 18.93 21.25
N ALA A 504 -12.31 20.04 21.41
CA ALA A 504 -13.25 20.55 20.40
C ALA A 504 -12.56 21.09 19.13
N THR A 505 -11.23 21.18 19.12
CA THR A 505 -10.42 21.71 18.02
C THR A 505 -10.07 20.68 16.94
N ILE A 506 -10.35 19.39 17.18
CA ILE A 506 -10.16 18.31 16.21
C ILE A 506 -10.99 18.56 14.95
N GLU A 507 -10.36 18.29 13.81
CA GLU A 507 -10.92 18.42 12.46
C GLU A 507 -11.12 17.05 11.78
N ASP A 508 -10.31 16.03 12.10
CA ASP A 508 -10.53 14.64 11.66
C ASP A 508 -10.07 13.59 12.67
N ILE A 509 -10.80 12.46 12.70
CA ILE A 509 -10.42 11.22 13.39
C ILE A 509 -10.41 10.10 12.35
N GLY A 510 -9.24 9.52 12.10
CA GLY A 510 -9.04 8.47 11.10
C GLY A 510 -9.74 7.15 11.45
N GLU A 511 -9.91 6.29 10.44
CA GLU A 511 -10.45 4.95 10.65
C GLU A 511 -9.62 4.13 11.65
N TRP A 512 -10.22 3.13 12.28
CA TRP A 512 -9.54 2.20 13.20
C TRP A 512 -8.87 2.89 14.41
N CYS A 513 -9.12 4.17 14.66
CA CYS A 513 -8.39 4.97 15.65
C CYS A 513 -8.36 4.33 17.04
N PHE A 514 -9.48 3.79 17.51
CA PHE A 514 -9.64 3.13 18.81
C PHE A 514 -9.92 1.62 18.65
N ASN A 515 -9.45 1.02 17.55
CA ASN A 515 -9.65 -0.41 17.29
C ASN A 515 -9.03 -1.26 18.41
N LYS A 516 -9.78 -2.20 18.97
CA LYS A 516 -9.38 -3.05 20.11
C LYS A 516 -8.97 -2.29 21.40
N CYS A 517 -9.44 -1.06 21.62
CA CYS A 517 -9.31 -0.38 22.92
C CYS A 517 -10.27 -0.99 23.97
N SER A 518 -9.99 -2.21 24.42
CA SER A 518 -10.90 -3.02 25.25
C SER A 518 -11.28 -2.41 26.61
N SER A 519 -10.44 -1.55 27.19
CA SER A 519 -10.73 -0.89 28.48
C SER A 519 -11.46 0.45 28.35
N LEU A 520 -11.59 1.02 27.15
CA LEU A 520 -12.17 2.34 26.96
C LEU A 520 -13.69 2.25 27.11
N ARG A 521 -14.23 2.95 28.11
CA ARG A 521 -15.66 2.85 28.48
C ARG A 521 -16.54 3.92 27.85
N GLN A 522 -15.99 5.11 27.66
CA GLN A 522 -16.69 6.26 27.10
C GLN A 522 -15.69 7.14 26.36
N VAL A 523 -16.15 7.91 25.39
CA VAL A 523 -15.35 8.93 24.71
C VAL A 523 -16.24 10.06 24.21
N ALA A 524 -15.84 11.30 24.49
CA ALA A 524 -16.59 12.48 24.06
C ALA A 524 -16.02 13.03 22.74
N ILE A 525 -16.75 12.81 21.64
CA ILE A 525 -16.38 13.21 20.28
C ILE A 525 -17.09 14.53 19.92
N PRO A 526 -16.39 15.54 19.36
CA PRO A 526 -17.04 16.75 18.85
C PRO A 526 -18.14 16.44 17.82
N SER A 527 -19.26 17.14 17.90
CA SER A 527 -20.46 16.85 17.12
C SER A 527 -20.29 17.02 15.61
N ASN A 528 -19.29 17.80 15.18
CA ASN A 528 -18.94 18.01 13.77
C ASN A 528 -18.08 16.88 13.14
N ILE A 529 -17.58 15.93 13.93
CA ILE A 529 -16.70 14.86 13.43
C ILE A 529 -17.52 13.66 12.94
N ASP A 530 -17.26 13.27 11.69
CA ASP A 530 -17.78 12.01 11.13
C ASP A 530 -17.02 10.80 11.71
N VAL A 531 -17.77 9.91 12.37
CA VAL A 531 -17.22 8.72 13.03
C VAL A 531 -17.33 7.54 12.06
N LYS A 532 -16.23 7.33 11.33
CA LYS A 532 -16.09 6.28 10.31
C LYS A 532 -16.41 4.90 10.92
N PRO A 533 -17.03 3.94 10.18
CA PRO A 533 -17.59 2.71 10.78
C PRO A 533 -16.62 1.87 11.61
N ASN A 534 -15.34 1.83 11.22
CA ASN A 534 -14.32 1.01 11.89
C ASN A 534 -13.57 1.73 13.02
N THR A 535 -13.89 3.00 13.32
CA THR A 535 -13.16 3.82 14.32
C THR A 535 -13.10 3.17 15.70
N PHE A 536 -14.17 2.47 16.10
CA PHE A 536 -14.30 1.75 17.38
C PHE A 536 -14.45 0.23 17.20
N ASN A 537 -13.89 -0.36 16.13
CA ASN A 537 -13.98 -1.80 15.93
C ASN A 537 -13.38 -2.57 17.12
N SER A 538 -14.12 -3.56 17.66
CA SER A 538 -13.73 -4.30 18.87
C SER A 538 -13.43 -3.42 20.10
N CYS A 539 -14.04 -2.23 20.19
CA CYS A 539 -14.00 -1.33 21.34
C CYS A 539 -15.40 -1.21 21.96
N GLY A 540 -15.50 -1.23 23.29
CA GLY A 540 -16.76 -1.19 24.03
C GLY A 540 -17.22 0.21 24.44
N ALA A 541 -16.58 1.28 23.93
CA ALA A 541 -16.78 2.64 24.40
C ALA A 541 -18.13 3.23 23.97
N GLU A 542 -18.83 3.86 24.91
CA GLU A 542 -19.97 4.73 24.60
C GLU A 542 -19.46 6.04 23.95
N VAL A 543 -19.97 6.35 22.75
CA VAL A 543 -19.61 7.56 22.00
C VAL A 543 -20.56 8.70 22.36
N ILE A 544 -20.11 9.61 23.21
CA ILE A 544 -20.85 10.79 23.63
C ILE A 544 -20.57 11.91 22.62
N ARG A 545 -21.61 12.63 22.17
CA ARG A 545 -21.46 13.83 21.33
C ARG A 545 -21.41 15.09 22.20
N LYS A 546 -20.49 16.00 21.90
CA LYS A 546 -20.31 17.30 22.58
C LYS A 546 -20.10 18.46 21.60
#